data_AF-A0A914P1R5-F1
#
_entry.id   AF-A0A914P1R5-F1
#
_cell.length_a   1.000
_cell.length_b   1.000
_cell.length_c   1.000
_cell.angle_alpha   90.00
_cell.angle_beta   90.00
_cell.angle_gamma   90.00
#
_symmetry.space_group_name_H-M   'P 1'
#
loop_
_entity.id
_entity.type
_entity.pdbx_description
1 polymer ?
#
loop_
_entity_poly.entity_id
_entity_poly.type
_entity_poly.pdbx_seq_one_letter_code
_entity_poly.pdbx_strand_id
1 'polypeptide(L)'
;MDSDDNDEFMDSPDIGLTDGSPASATLQSLNSLPFNRREMDQWNKEFSKTVEYSPKKINLFDSPPSLTLQDSNDIVSIQRMKEYFTTKNARKRQLIESVDKNTEMSGEHIKKQLCCIDLGYLQSVELKTEIEKLREEFAVLSSKTQMLNKENNALKTRLSKYEAIDVIDRQRNQDARNRSKKKDAALEKQRQMLQQVENCLDERPGAVATLRKQFDYKENVTKSATLKKPPTSSSNRPARYPPSVTTISTSSSSSNEAPVSSNTRNHGQHGTPHRSRK
;
A
#
# COMPACT_ATOMS: atom_id res chain seq x y z
N MET A 1 -75.35 24.76 -22.93
CA MET A 1 -75.62 23.40 -22.43
C MET A 1 -74.27 22.80 -22.11
N ASP A 2 -73.79 22.77 -20.88
CA ASP A 2 -74.41 23.12 -19.61
C ASP A 2 -73.33 23.74 -18.72
N SER A 3 -73.77 24.76 -17.99
CA SER A 3 -73.09 25.30 -16.82
C SER A 3 -73.10 24.23 -15.74
N ASP A 4 -72.02 24.10 -14.99
CA ASP A 4 -72.14 23.83 -13.56
C ASP A 4 -70.92 24.43 -12.85
N ASP A 5 -71.21 25.56 -12.22
CA ASP A 5 -70.47 26.20 -11.17
C ASP A 5 -70.40 25.25 -9.97
N ASN A 6 -69.20 25.06 -9.42
CA ASN A 6 -69.06 24.72 -8.00
C ASN A 6 -67.88 25.51 -7.45
N ASP A 7 -68.22 26.66 -6.89
CA ASP A 7 -67.48 27.37 -5.87
C ASP A 7 -67.37 26.48 -4.63
N GLU A 8 -66.16 25.98 -4.32
CA GLU A 8 -65.85 25.47 -2.99
C GLU A 8 -64.70 26.28 -2.38
N PHE A 9 -65.16 27.36 -1.78
CA PHE A 9 -64.74 28.01 -0.54
C PHE A 9 -63.40 27.56 0.08
N MET A 10 -62.57 28.59 0.30
CA MET A 10 -61.38 28.69 1.14
C MET A 10 -61.41 27.84 2.41
N ASP A 11 -60.33 27.07 2.63
CA ASP A 11 -59.77 26.89 3.96
C ASP A 11 -58.25 27.08 3.89
N SER A 12 -57.79 28.19 4.47
CA SER A 12 -56.39 28.49 4.68
C SER A 12 -55.85 27.57 5.78
N PRO A 13 -54.71 26.87 5.60
CA PRO A 13 -54.07 26.22 6.72
C PRO A 13 -53.48 27.28 7.65
N ASP A 14 -54.08 27.30 8.82
CA ASP A 14 -53.72 27.98 10.07
C ASP A 14 -52.20 28.14 10.25
N ILE A 15 -51.77 29.40 10.39
CA ILE A 15 -50.40 29.77 10.73
C ILE A 15 -50.23 29.48 12.22
N GLY A 16 -49.93 28.22 12.54
CA GLY A 16 -49.55 27.79 13.86
C GLY A 16 -48.24 28.47 14.29
N LEU A 17 -48.37 29.60 14.99
CA LEU A 17 -47.37 30.15 15.89
C LEU A 17 -47.10 29.11 16.99
N THR A 18 -46.13 28.23 16.76
CA THR A 18 -45.54 27.42 17.83
C THR A 18 -44.36 28.19 18.42
N ASP A 19 -44.67 29.00 19.43
CA ASP A 19 -43.70 29.37 20.45
C ASP A 19 -43.32 28.09 21.20
N GLY A 20 -42.08 27.62 21.04
CA GLY A 20 -41.75 26.24 21.35
C GLY A 20 -40.27 25.91 21.32
N SER A 21 -39.52 26.52 22.24
CA SER A 21 -38.28 25.99 22.83
C SER A 21 -37.06 25.91 21.90
N PRO A 22 -35.96 26.65 22.17
CA PRO A 22 -34.69 26.32 21.55
C PRO A 22 -34.33 24.91 22.03
N ALA A 23 -34.28 23.96 21.10
CA ALA A 23 -33.78 22.62 21.35
C ALA A 23 -32.48 22.75 22.14
N SER A 24 -32.54 22.43 23.44
CA SER A 24 -31.35 22.23 24.25
C SER A 24 -30.52 21.22 23.50
N ALA A 25 -29.41 21.69 22.93
CA ALA A 25 -28.37 20.85 22.38
C ALA A 25 -28.14 19.75 23.42
N THR A 26 -28.46 18.51 23.03
CA THR A 26 -28.26 17.35 23.88
C THR A 26 -26.78 17.34 24.21
N LEU A 27 -26.43 17.74 25.44
CA LEU A 27 -25.06 17.67 25.94
C LEU A 27 -24.65 16.23 25.80
N GLN A 28 -23.85 15.94 24.77
CA GLN A 28 -23.27 14.64 24.56
C GLN A 28 -22.59 14.24 25.87
N SER A 29 -22.94 13.05 26.36
CA SER A 29 -22.42 12.46 27.59
C SER A 29 -20.93 12.76 27.73
N LEU A 30 -20.50 13.24 28.90
CA LEU A 30 -19.08 13.55 29.19
C LEU A 30 -18.13 12.35 28.96
N ASN A 31 -18.68 11.15 28.73
CA ASN A 31 -17.95 9.95 28.35
C ASN A 31 -17.62 9.85 26.85
N SER A 32 -18.10 10.76 26.00
CA SER A 32 -17.77 10.83 24.57
C SER A 32 -16.84 11.98 24.20
N LEU A 33 -16.25 12.66 25.19
CA LEU A 33 -15.23 13.67 24.94
C LEU A 33 -13.95 13.00 24.42
N PRO A 34 -13.25 13.59 23.44
CA PRO A 34 -12.06 13.02 22.80
C PRO A 34 -10.82 12.99 23.72
N PHE A 35 -10.98 13.29 25.01
CA PHE A 35 -9.90 13.42 25.97
C PHE A 35 -9.94 12.27 26.98
N ASN A 36 -8.80 11.62 27.19
CA ASN A 36 -8.68 10.60 28.22
C ASN A 36 -8.91 11.24 29.60
N ARG A 37 -9.77 10.63 30.43
CA ARG A 37 -10.06 11.10 31.79
C ARG A 37 -8.79 11.38 32.60
N ARG A 38 -7.75 10.54 32.45
CA ARG A 38 -6.46 10.73 33.11
C ARG A 38 -5.74 12.00 32.67
N GLU A 39 -5.83 12.35 31.39
CA GLU A 39 -5.21 13.57 30.85
C GLU A 39 -5.97 14.82 31.31
N MET A 40 -7.30 14.74 31.37
CA MET A 40 -8.14 15.81 31.93
C MET A 40 -7.82 16.06 33.41
N ASP A 41 -7.70 15.00 34.20
CA ASP A 41 -7.32 15.10 35.61
C ASP A 41 -5.90 15.66 35.79
N GLN A 42 -4.97 15.29 34.91
CA GLN A 42 -3.60 15.82 34.92
C GLN A 42 -3.59 17.31 34.56
N TRP A 43 -4.33 17.70 33.52
CA TRP A 43 -4.46 19.09 33.11
C TRP A 43 -5.08 19.93 34.23
N ASN A 44 -6.16 19.44 34.87
CA ASN A 44 -6.78 20.11 36.01
C ASN A 44 -5.78 20.30 37.16
N LYS A 45 -4.97 19.28 37.47
CA LYS A 45 -3.92 19.40 38.50
C LYS A 45 -2.87 20.45 38.15
N GLU A 46 -2.38 20.48 36.91
CA GLU A 46 -1.40 21.49 36.48
C GLU A 46 -2.02 22.90 36.45
N PHE A 47 -3.26 23.01 35.97
CA PHE A 47 -4.01 24.27 35.96
C PHE A 47 -4.20 24.81 37.38
N SER A 48 -4.63 23.96 38.32
CA SER A 48 -4.79 24.32 39.73
C SER A 48 -3.48 24.73 40.42
N LYS A 49 -2.33 24.21 40.00
CA LYS A 49 -1.02 24.70 40.50
C LYS A 49 -0.71 26.11 40.01
N THR A 50 -1.20 26.46 38.82
CA THR A 50 -0.86 27.70 38.13
C THR A 50 -1.79 28.85 38.52
N VAL A 51 -3.05 28.55 38.84
CA VAL A 51 -4.04 29.55 39.25
C VAL A 51 -4.04 29.69 40.77
N GLU A 52 -3.50 30.81 41.25
CA GLU A 52 -3.52 31.18 42.67
C GLU A 52 -4.97 31.49 43.10
N TYR A 53 -5.62 30.56 43.82
CA TYR A 53 -7.06 30.61 44.15
C TYR A 53 -7.46 31.70 45.15
N SER A 54 -6.52 32.37 45.80
CA SER A 54 -6.86 33.47 46.71
C SER A 54 -7.20 34.72 45.88
N PRO A 55 -8.43 35.25 45.93
CA PRO A 55 -8.75 36.50 45.28
C PRO A 55 -7.85 37.58 45.89
N LYS A 56 -6.91 38.10 45.10
CA LYS A 56 -6.12 39.26 45.51
C LYS A 56 -7.12 40.39 45.72
N LYS A 57 -7.27 40.86 46.96
CA LYS A 57 -8.10 42.03 47.27
C LYS A 57 -7.44 43.23 46.59
N ILE A 58 -8.00 43.66 45.46
CA ILE A 58 -7.56 44.85 44.75
C ILE A 58 -8.44 46.00 45.25
N ASN A 59 -7.85 46.96 45.96
CA ASN A 59 -8.53 48.21 46.27
C ASN A 59 -8.64 49.03 44.99
N LEU A 60 -9.79 48.93 44.32
CA LEU A 60 -10.03 49.61 43.03
C LEU A 60 -10.13 51.14 43.16
N PHE A 61 -10.37 51.64 44.37
CA PHE A 61 -10.52 53.06 44.67
C PHE A 61 -9.78 53.42 45.95
N ASP A 62 -9.16 54.60 45.94
CA ASP A 62 -8.53 55.19 47.13
C ASP A 62 -9.58 55.49 48.22
N SER A 63 -9.12 55.71 49.45
CA SER A 63 -9.99 56.13 50.54
C SER A 63 -10.52 57.56 50.33
N PRO A 64 -11.76 57.86 50.74
CA PRO A 64 -12.30 59.22 50.65
C PRO A 64 -11.48 60.22 51.48
N PRO A 65 -11.39 61.50 51.03
CA PRO A 65 -10.74 62.54 51.81
C PRO A 65 -11.47 62.76 53.15
N SER A 66 -10.72 63.06 54.21
CA SER A 66 -11.28 63.29 55.55
C SER A 66 -12.20 64.52 55.55
N LEU A 67 -13.42 64.36 56.07
CA LEU A 67 -14.37 65.46 56.23
C LEU A 67 -14.09 66.20 57.55
N THR A 68 -13.39 67.33 57.46
CA THR A 68 -13.19 68.25 58.59
C THR A 68 -13.90 69.56 58.27
N LEU A 69 -15.10 69.77 58.80
CA LEU A 69 -15.84 71.02 58.64
C LEU A 69 -15.25 72.07 59.58
N GLN A 70 -14.73 73.18 59.04
CA GLN A 70 -14.16 74.25 59.87
C GLN A 70 -15.23 75.22 60.41
N ASP A 71 -16.34 75.38 59.69
CA ASP A 71 -17.48 76.20 60.10
C ASP A 71 -18.80 75.67 59.51
N SER A 72 -19.92 76.31 59.88
CA SER A 72 -21.26 75.98 59.38
C SER A 72 -21.45 76.25 57.88
N ASN A 73 -20.51 76.95 57.23
CA ASN A 73 -20.54 77.39 55.83
C ASN A 73 -19.30 76.90 55.05
N ASP A 74 -18.73 75.74 55.43
CA ASP A 74 -17.52 75.20 54.82
C ASP A 74 -17.84 74.54 53.48
N ILE A 75 -18.19 75.38 52.53
CA ILE A 75 -18.57 75.04 51.15
C ILE A 75 -17.39 74.37 50.45
N VAL A 76 -16.15 74.70 50.82
CA VAL A 76 -14.93 74.16 50.20
C VAL A 76 -14.76 72.69 50.54
N SER A 77 -14.92 72.30 51.80
CA SER A 77 -14.86 70.89 52.23
C SER A 77 -15.98 70.06 51.60
N ILE A 78 -17.19 70.61 51.52
CA ILE A 78 -18.35 69.96 50.88
C ILE A 78 -18.11 69.78 49.37
N GLN A 79 -17.61 70.82 48.69
CA GLN A 79 -17.30 70.79 47.26
C GLN A 79 -16.20 69.77 46.94
N ARG A 80 -15.14 69.70 47.77
CA ARG A 80 -14.08 68.69 47.63
C ARG A 80 -14.62 67.27 47.74
N MET A 81 -15.50 66.98 48.70
CA MET A 81 -16.14 65.67 48.79
C MET A 81 -17.04 65.38 47.59
N LYS A 82 -17.83 66.35 47.15
CA LYS A 82 -18.71 66.21 45.99
C LYS A 82 -17.90 65.87 44.75
N GLU A 83 -16.82 66.59 44.49
CA GLU A 83 -15.89 66.32 43.38
C GLU A 83 -15.27 64.94 43.48
N TYR A 84 -14.82 64.54 44.68
CA TYR A 84 -14.29 63.20 44.92
C TYR A 84 -15.28 62.11 44.53
N PHE A 85 -16.51 62.13 45.08
CA PHE A 85 -17.51 61.10 44.79
C PHE A 85 -17.99 61.15 43.33
N THR A 86 -18.06 62.33 42.73
CA THR A 86 -18.45 62.48 41.32
C THR A 86 -17.40 61.86 40.40
N THR A 87 -16.12 62.13 40.64
CA THR A 87 -14.99 61.54 39.90
C THR A 87 -14.90 60.03 40.12
N LYS A 88 -15.06 59.54 41.36
CA LYS A 88 -15.05 58.08 41.65
C LYS A 88 -16.24 57.37 40.99
N ASN A 89 -17.43 57.97 41.00
CA ASN A 89 -18.60 57.40 40.30
C ASN A 89 -18.42 57.40 38.78
N ALA A 90 -17.80 58.43 38.20
CA ALA A 90 -17.46 58.44 36.78
C ALA A 90 -16.47 57.31 36.43
N ARG A 91 -15.40 57.15 37.22
CA ARG A 91 -14.42 56.06 37.04
C ARG A 91 -15.04 54.67 37.22
N LYS A 92 -15.94 54.50 38.20
CA LYS A 92 -16.68 53.25 38.40
C LYS A 92 -17.52 52.90 37.16
N ARG A 93 -18.24 53.87 36.58
CA ARG A 93 -19.02 53.66 35.36
C ARG A 93 -18.14 53.25 34.18
N GLN A 94 -17.00 53.92 33.98
CA GLN A 94 -16.03 53.55 32.94
C GLN A 94 -15.48 52.14 33.12
N LEU A 95 -15.20 51.72 34.37
CA LEU A 95 -14.72 50.38 34.65
C LEU A 95 -15.78 49.33 34.33
N ILE A 96 -17.04 49.57 34.73
CA ILE A 96 -18.16 48.68 34.42
C ILE A 96 -18.32 48.54 32.90
N GLU A 97 -18.37 49.66 32.17
CA GLU A 97 -18.47 49.66 30.72
C GLU A 97 -17.31 48.90 30.05
N SER A 98 -16.07 49.09 30.54
CA SER A 98 -14.91 48.35 30.04
C SER A 98 -14.98 46.86 30.33
N VAL A 99 -15.49 46.46 31.50
CA VAL A 99 -15.65 45.05 31.87
C VAL A 99 -16.76 44.41 31.03
N ASP A 100 -17.89 45.09 30.86
CA ASP A 100 -19.00 44.60 30.05
C ASP A 100 -18.56 44.39 28.60
N LYS A 101 -17.87 45.39 28.02
CA LYS A 101 -17.31 45.30 26.67
C LYS A 101 -16.29 44.16 26.53
N ASN A 102 -15.39 44.00 27.50
CA ASN A 102 -14.43 42.89 27.47
C ASN A 102 -15.11 41.53 27.62
N THR A 103 -16.16 41.44 28.43
CA THR A 103 -16.92 40.20 28.65
C THR A 103 -17.66 39.80 27.39
N GLU A 104 -18.29 40.76 26.70
CA GLU A 104 -18.94 40.57 25.40
C GLU A 104 -17.93 40.09 24.35
N MET A 105 -16.83 40.84 24.16
CA MET A 105 -15.76 40.50 23.23
C MET A 105 -15.14 39.11 23.51
N SER A 106 -14.89 38.80 24.78
CA SER A 106 -14.38 37.48 25.17
C SER A 106 -15.40 36.38 24.90
N GLY A 107 -16.68 36.65 25.15
CA GLY A 107 -17.77 35.72 24.86
C GLY A 107 -17.87 35.41 23.37
N GLU A 108 -17.80 36.44 22.51
CA GLU A 108 -17.77 36.27 21.05
C GLU A 108 -16.53 35.49 20.59
N HIS A 109 -15.36 35.78 21.15
CA HIS A 109 -14.14 35.07 20.82
C HIS A 109 -14.25 33.57 21.17
N ILE A 110 -14.75 33.25 22.37
CA ILE A 110 -14.96 31.87 22.80
C ILE A 110 -15.95 31.17 21.87
N LYS A 111 -17.09 31.80 21.55
CA LYS A 111 -18.08 31.23 20.61
C LYS A 111 -17.45 30.92 19.25
N LYS A 112 -16.68 31.85 18.71
CA LYS A 112 -15.99 31.66 17.43
C LYS A 112 -14.98 30.50 17.50
N GLN A 113 -14.19 30.42 18.56
CA GLN A 113 -13.22 29.34 18.74
C GLN A 113 -13.90 27.98 18.86
N LEU A 114 -14.97 27.88 19.64
CA LEU A 114 -15.75 26.65 19.77
C LEU A 114 -16.33 26.22 18.41
N CYS A 115 -16.91 27.15 17.65
CA CYS A 115 -17.41 26.87 16.31
C CYS A 115 -16.30 26.37 15.36
N CYS A 116 -15.11 26.99 15.38
CA CYS A 116 -13.98 26.52 14.58
C CYS A 116 -13.52 25.11 14.98
N ILE A 117 -13.52 24.80 16.28
CA ILE A 117 -13.17 23.47 16.79
C ILE A 117 -14.20 22.44 16.32
N ASP A 118 -15.50 22.74 16.44
CA ASP A 118 -16.58 21.84 16.02
C ASP A 118 -16.54 21.56 14.50
N LEU A 119 -16.34 22.60 13.69
CA LEU A 119 -16.16 22.46 12.24
C LEU A 119 -14.92 21.63 11.89
N GLY A 120 -13.81 21.88 12.57
CA GLY A 120 -12.59 21.09 12.41
C GLY A 120 -12.77 19.62 12.81
N TYR A 121 -13.55 19.35 13.86
CA TYR A 121 -13.89 18.00 14.28
C TYR A 121 -14.72 17.27 13.21
N LEU A 122 -15.78 17.91 12.68
CA LEU A 122 -16.60 17.32 11.62
C LEU A 122 -15.79 17.00 10.37
N GLN A 123 -14.92 17.91 9.92
CA GLN A 123 -14.00 17.66 8.82
C GLN A 123 -13.04 16.50 9.11
N SER A 124 -12.53 16.39 10.34
CA SER A 124 -11.67 15.26 10.73
C SER A 124 -12.41 13.93 10.67
N VAL A 125 -13.67 13.89 11.10
CA VAL A 125 -14.51 12.68 11.01
C VAL A 125 -14.75 12.30 9.57
N GLU A 126 -15.16 13.25 8.72
CA GLU A 126 -15.36 13.02 7.29
C GLU A 126 -14.11 12.45 6.61
N LEU A 127 -12.96 13.09 6.79
CA LEU A 127 -11.68 12.62 6.25
C LEU A 127 -11.31 11.22 6.76
N LYS A 128 -11.57 10.90 8.03
CA LYS A 128 -11.32 9.56 8.57
C LYS A 128 -12.20 8.52 7.89
N THR A 129 -13.49 8.83 7.70
CA THR A 129 -14.40 7.91 7.01
C THR A 129 -14.01 7.70 5.55
N GLU A 130 -13.56 8.74 4.87
CA GLU A 130 -13.09 8.64 3.49
C GLU A 130 -11.80 7.83 3.38
N ILE A 131 -10.85 8.03 4.30
CA ILE A 131 -9.64 7.21 4.38
C ILE A 131 -9.99 5.73 4.55
N GLU A 132 -10.97 5.40 5.38
CA GLU A 132 -11.36 4.01 5.61
C GLU A 132 -11.98 3.39 4.35
N LYS A 133 -12.88 4.09 3.66
CA LYS A 133 -13.43 3.64 2.37
C LYS A 133 -12.33 3.40 1.34
N LEU A 134 -11.40 4.34 1.19
CA LEU A 134 -10.30 4.21 0.23
C LEU A 134 -9.37 3.04 0.59
N ARG A 135 -9.18 2.74 1.88
CA ARG A 135 -8.42 1.55 2.32
C ARG A 135 -9.13 0.25 1.97
N GLU A 136 -10.44 0.20 2.16
CA GLU A 136 -11.26 -0.97 1.77
C GLU A 136 -11.20 -1.19 0.25
N GLU A 137 -11.40 -0.15 -0.55
CA GLU A 137 -11.30 -0.22 -2.02
C GLU A 137 -9.89 -0.65 -2.47
N PHE A 138 -8.85 -0.08 -1.88
CA PHE A 138 -7.48 -0.45 -2.15
C PHE A 138 -7.21 -1.92 -1.83
N ALA A 139 -7.73 -2.45 -0.71
CA ALA A 139 -7.59 -3.85 -0.34
C ALA A 139 -8.25 -4.77 -1.38
N VAL A 140 -9.45 -4.42 -1.85
CA VAL A 140 -10.16 -5.17 -2.91
C VAL A 140 -9.37 -5.17 -4.22
N LEU A 141 -8.92 -4.00 -4.67
CA LEU A 141 -8.16 -3.86 -5.92
C LEU A 141 -6.80 -4.57 -5.85
N SER A 142 -6.12 -4.49 -4.71
CA SER A 142 -4.87 -5.19 -4.46
C SER A 142 -5.06 -6.71 -4.54
N SER A 143 -6.10 -7.25 -3.90
CA SER A 143 -6.46 -8.67 -3.98
C SER A 143 -6.74 -9.11 -5.43
N LYS A 144 -7.54 -8.33 -6.17
CA LYS A 144 -7.84 -8.60 -7.59
C LYS A 144 -6.57 -8.60 -8.45
N THR A 145 -5.67 -7.66 -8.21
CA THR A 145 -4.39 -7.56 -8.93
C THR A 145 -3.50 -8.78 -8.65
N GLN A 146 -3.44 -9.23 -7.39
CA GLN A 146 -2.71 -10.46 -7.03
C GLN A 146 -3.29 -11.69 -7.71
N MET A 147 -4.62 -11.82 -7.76
CA MET A 147 -5.29 -12.91 -8.47
C MET A 147 -4.96 -12.92 -9.96
N LEU A 148 -5.11 -11.77 -10.64
CA LEU A 148 -4.82 -11.65 -12.07
C LEU A 148 -3.35 -11.93 -12.36
N ASN A 149 -2.43 -11.50 -11.49
CA ASN A 149 -1.01 -11.82 -11.63
C ASN A 149 -0.73 -13.32 -11.51
N LYS A 150 -1.37 -14.02 -10.57
CA LYS A 150 -1.27 -15.48 -10.44
C LYS A 150 -1.77 -16.19 -11.70
N GLU A 151 -2.92 -15.77 -12.22
CA GLU A 151 -3.49 -16.33 -13.45
C GLU A 151 -2.58 -16.06 -14.66
N ASN A 152 -2.11 -14.83 -14.83
CA ASN A 152 -1.21 -14.44 -15.91
C ASN A 152 0.08 -15.27 -15.89
N ASN A 153 0.67 -15.49 -14.70
CA ASN A 153 1.84 -16.35 -14.54
C ASN A 153 1.55 -17.82 -14.86
N ALA A 154 0.38 -18.33 -14.48
CA ALA A 154 -0.04 -19.68 -14.83
C ALA A 154 -0.21 -19.84 -16.35
N LEU A 155 -0.81 -18.86 -17.03
CA LEU A 155 -0.97 -18.84 -18.49
C LEU A 155 0.38 -18.76 -19.20
N LYS A 156 1.28 -17.87 -18.77
CA LYS A 156 2.66 -17.78 -19.29
C LYS A 156 3.40 -19.11 -19.18
N THR A 157 3.27 -19.78 -18.03
CA THR A 157 3.89 -21.10 -17.80
C THR A 157 3.32 -22.16 -18.74
N ARG A 158 2.00 -22.17 -18.97
CA ARG A 158 1.37 -23.09 -19.92
C ARG A 158 1.79 -22.81 -21.36
N LEU A 159 1.79 -21.54 -21.76
CA LEU A 159 2.20 -21.11 -23.09
C LEU A 159 3.64 -21.55 -23.40
N SER A 160 4.57 -21.30 -22.46
CA SER A 160 5.97 -21.71 -22.61
C SER A 160 6.11 -23.24 -22.78
N LYS A 161 5.29 -24.05 -22.11
CA LYS A 161 5.28 -25.50 -22.30
C LYS A 161 4.82 -25.89 -23.70
N TYR A 162 3.76 -25.27 -24.22
CA TYR A 162 3.27 -25.54 -25.56
C TYR A 162 4.27 -25.11 -26.63
N GLU A 163 4.88 -23.93 -26.48
CA GLU A 163 5.94 -23.46 -27.38
C GLU A 163 7.13 -24.42 -27.41
N ALA A 164 7.53 -24.97 -26.25
CA ALA A 164 8.60 -25.96 -26.17
C ALA A 164 8.24 -27.27 -26.89
N ILE A 165 7.01 -27.76 -26.74
CA ILE A 165 6.51 -28.95 -27.44
C ILE A 165 6.53 -28.70 -28.96
N ASP A 166 6.03 -27.55 -29.42
CA ASP A 166 6.01 -27.19 -30.84
C ASP A 166 7.42 -27.09 -31.45
N VAL A 167 8.42 -26.65 -30.67
CA VAL A 167 9.82 -26.65 -31.11
C VAL A 167 10.34 -28.10 -31.27
N ILE A 168 10.05 -28.98 -30.30
CA ILE A 168 10.45 -30.38 -30.35
C ILE A 168 9.81 -31.10 -31.54
N ASP A 169 8.52 -30.88 -31.78
CA ASP A 169 7.80 -31.51 -32.89
C ASP A 169 8.31 -31.02 -34.26
N ARG A 170 8.58 -29.72 -34.39
CA ARG A 170 9.23 -29.17 -35.59
C ARG A 170 10.61 -29.78 -35.82
N GLN A 171 11.41 -29.91 -34.77
CA GLN A 171 12.74 -30.54 -34.86
C GLN A 171 12.63 -32.01 -35.26
N ARG A 172 11.73 -32.77 -34.63
CA ARG A 172 11.47 -34.18 -34.94
C ARG A 172 11.05 -34.38 -36.39
N ASN A 173 10.16 -33.52 -36.89
CA ASN A 173 9.69 -33.55 -38.27
C ASN A 173 10.83 -33.23 -39.26
N GLN A 174 11.69 -32.27 -38.93
CA GLN A 174 12.85 -31.93 -39.75
C GLN A 174 13.87 -33.10 -39.79
N ASP A 175 14.11 -33.75 -38.66
CA ASP A 175 14.98 -34.92 -38.58
C ASP A 175 14.44 -36.11 -39.37
N ALA A 176 13.11 -36.33 -39.35
CA ALA A 176 12.45 -37.36 -40.16
C ALA A 176 12.64 -37.10 -41.67
N ARG A 177 12.45 -35.85 -42.12
CA ARG A 177 12.70 -35.44 -43.52
C ARG A 177 14.16 -35.67 -43.92
N ASN A 178 15.10 -35.30 -43.05
CA ASN A 178 16.53 -35.51 -43.31
C ASN A 178 16.89 -36.99 -43.41
N ARG A 179 16.30 -37.85 -42.57
CA ARG A 179 16.48 -39.31 -42.65
C ARG A 179 15.90 -39.88 -43.94
N SER A 180 14.72 -39.44 -44.38
CA SER A 180 14.14 -39.86 -45.66
C SER A 180 15.07 -39.50 -46.83
N LYS A 181 15.49 -38.23 -46.92
CA LYS A 181 16.41 -37.77 -47.97
C LYS A 181 17.71 -38.60 -48.03
N LYS A 182 18.27 -38.96 -46.87
CA LYS A 182 19.46 -39.84 -46.81
C LYS A 182 19.18 -41.25 -47.32
N LYS A 183 18.02 -41.83 -46.99
CA LYS A 183 17.59 -43.14 -47.49
C LYS A 183 17.37 -43.10 -49.00
N ASP A 184 16.66 -42.09 -49.50
CA ASP A 184 16.38 -41.92 -50.93
C ASP A 184 17.67 -41.74 -51.73
N ALA A 185 18.61 -40.92 -51.24
CA ALA A 185 19.93 -40.75 -51.85
C ALA A 185 20.77 -42.04 -51.84
N ALA A 186 20.64 -42.88 -50.81
CA ALA A 186 21.32 -44.18 -50.76
C ALA A 186 20.72 -45.17 -51.77
N LEU A 187 19.38 -45.21 -51.89
CA LEU A 187 18.68 -46.01 -52.89
C LEU A 187 19.05 -45.57 -54.31
N GLU A 188 19.15 -44.27 -54.55
CA GLU A 188 19.56 -43.73 -55.86
C GLU A 188 20.99 -44.12 -56.22
N LYS A 189 21.92 -44.07 -55.26
CA LYS A 189 23.28 -44.60 -55.46
C LYS A 189 23.29 -46.09 -55.77
N GLN A 190 22.44 -46.87 -55.10
CA GLN A 190 22.31 -48.30 -55.37
C GLN A 190 21.73 -48.55 -56.78
N ARG A 191 20.74 -47.78 -57.21
CA ARG A 191 20.20 -47.83 -58.58
C ARG A 191 21.25 -47.49 -59.62
N GLN A 192 22.01 -46.43 -59.41
CA GLN A 192 23.12 -46.06 -60.30
C GLN A 192 24.19 -47.16 -60.38
N MET A 193 24.53 -47.80 -59.27
CA MET A 193 25.46 -48.94 -59.26
C MET A 193 24.91 -50.13 -60.04
N LEU A 194 23.63 -50.47 -59.85
CA LEU A 194 22.98 -51.54 -60.61
C LEU A 194 22.95 -51.22 -62.11
N GLN A 195 22.67 -49.97 -62.48
CA GLN A 195 22.70 -49.52 -63.87
C GLN A 195 24.12 -49.58 -64.46
N GLN A 196 25.16 -49.26 -63.69
CA GLN A 196 26.55 -49.45 -64.14
C GLN A 196 26.87 -50.93 -64.38
N VAL A 197 26.42 -51.83 -63.49
CA VAL A 197 26.58 -53.29 -63.68
C VAL A 197 25.83 -53.76 -64.93
N GLU A 198 24.61 -53.30 -65.14
CA GLU A 198 23.81 -53.60 -66.34
C GLU A 198 24.52 -53.11 -67.60
N ASN A 199 25.00 -51.87 -67.63
CA ASN A 199 25.77 -51.32 -68.76
C ASN A 199 27.06 -52.12 -69.03
N CYS A 200 27.77 -52.60 -67.99
CA CYS A 200 28.94 -53.47 -68.18
C CYS A 200 28.59 -54.85 -68.75
N LEU A 201 27.36 -55.34 -68.52
CA LEU A 201 26.88 -56.60 -69.08
C LEU A 201 26.39 -56.42 -70.53
N ASP A 202 25.78 -55.27 -70.84
CA ASP A 202 25.28 -54.93 -72.18
C ASP A 202 26.38 -54.42 -73.12
N GLU A 203 27.46 -53.82 -72.59
CA GLU A 203 28.68 -53.53 -73.33
C GLU A 203 29.44 -54.83 -73.66
N ARG A 204 28.95 -55.48 -74.71
CA ARG A 204 29.68 -56.32 -75.69
C ARG A 204 29.76 -57.84 -75.38
N PRO A 205 29.09 -58.69 -76.20
CA PRO A 205 29.34 -60.14 -76.25
C PRO A 205 30.65 -60.45 -77.01
N GLY A 206 31.76 -59.85 -76.57
CA GLY A 206 33.10 -60.00 -77.17
C GLY A 206 34.20 -60.40 -76.18
N ALA A 207 33.98 -60.25 -74.88
CA ALA A 207 35.00 -60.52 -73.86
C ALA A 207 35.11 -62.02 -73.48
N VAL A 208 34.02 -62.78 -73.60
CA VAL A 208 34.00 -64.23 -73.27
C VAL A 208 34.88 -65.05 -74.22
N ALA A 209 35.04 -64.61 -75.47
CA ALA A 209 35.95 -65.22 -76.44
C ALA A 209 37.43 -65.05 -76.07
N THR A 210 37.77 -64.00 -75.31
CA THR A 210 39.16 -63.71 -74.91
C THR A 210 39.55 -64.47 -73.64
N LEU A 211 38.61 -64.73 -72.73
CA LEU A 211 38.83 -65.57 -71.55
C LEU A 211 38.99 -67.06 -71.90
N ARG A 212 38.31 -67.54 -72.95
CA ARG A 212 38.50 -68.93 -73.43
C ARG A 212 39.90 -69.17 -73.99
N LYS A 213 40.55 -68.14 -74.55
CA LYS A 213 41.98 -68.17 -74.98
C LYS A 213 42.99 -68.11 -73.83
N GLN A 214 42.58 -67.72 -72.62
CA GLN A 214 43.45 -67.62 -71.45
C GLN A 214 43.44 -68.88 -70.58
N PHE A 215 42.49 -69.80 -70.79
CA PHE A 215 42.38 -71.05 -70.04
C PHE A 215 43.07 -72.26 -70.70
N ASP A 216 43.40 -72.21 -71.99
CA ASP A 216 44.15 -73.28 -72.69
C ASP A 216 45.69 -73.16 -72.56
N TYR A 217 46.21 -72.17 -71.81
CA TYR A 217 47.67 -71.93 -71.71
C TYR A 217 48.28 -72.10 -70.31
N LYS A 218 47.52 -72.52 -69.29
CA LYS A 218 48.08 -72.71 -67.93
C LYS A 218 47.49 -73.89 -67.17
N GLU A 219 47.78 -75.09 -67.64
CA GLU A 219 47.89 -76.27 -66.79
C GLU A 219 49.38 -76.49 -66.48
N ASN A 220 49.89 -75.83 -65.43
CA ASN A 220 51.06 -76.23 -64.63
C ASN A 220 51.45 -75.09 -63.65
N VAL A 221 51.25 -75.34 -62.36
CA VAL A 221 52.11 -75.04 -61.20
C VAL A 221 51.25 -74.85 -59.95
N THR A 222 51.40 -75.82 -59.07
CA THR A 222 50.71 -76.05 -57.81
C THR A 222 51.23 -75.11 -56.72
N LYS A 223 50.30 -74.30 -56.18
CA LYS A 223 50.10 -73.89 -54.77
C LYS A 223 51.35 -73.63 -53.90
N SER A 224 51.59 -72.35 -53.62
CA SER A 224 52.36 -71.89 -52.47
C SER A 224 51.71 -70.67 -51.79
N ALA A 225 51.66 -70.71 -50.46
CA ALA A 225 51.49 -69.61 -49.49
C ALA A 225 50.08 -69.04 -49.23
N THR A 226 49.41 -69.55 -48.19
CA THR A 226 48.46 -68.80 -47.36
C THR A 226 49.16 -68.34 -46.07
N LEU A 227 49.45 -67.05 -45.98
CA LEU A 227 49.98 -66.39 -44.79
C LEU A 227 48.95 -65.41 -44.23
N LYS A 228 48.61 -65.60 -42.94
CA LYS A 228 48.30 -64.60 -41.90
C LYS A 228 47.27 -63.48 -42.17
N LYS A 229 46.05 -63.74 -41.69
CA LYS A 229 45.25 -62.99 -40.68
C LYS A 229 45.51 -61.47 -40.49
N PRO A 230 44.50 -60.60 -40.70
CA PRO A 230 44.41 -59.27 -40.09
C PRO A 230 43.63 -59.28 -38.75
N PRO A 231 43.80 -58.25 -37.90
CA PRO A 231 43.56 -58.35 -36.47
C PRO A 231 42.12 -58.07 -36.02
N THR A 232 41.85 -58.66 -34.86
CA THR A 232 40.76 -58.48 -33.92
C THR A 232 40.64 -57.05 -33.38
N SER A 233 39.42 -56.50 -33.33
CA SER A 233 39.02 -55.56 -32.29
C SER A 233 37.94 -56.20 -31.42
N SER A 234 38.39 -56.80 -30.34
CA SER A 234 37.55 -57.33 -29.26
C SER A 234 37.01 -56.20 -28.40
N SER A 235 35.71 -56.26 -28.13
CA SER A 235 35.08 -56.09 -26.82
C SER A 235 35.98 -55.57 -25.69
N ASN A 236 35.61 -54.43 -25.11
CA ASN A 236 35.80 -54.22 -23.68
C ASN A 236 34.56 -53.59 -23.05
N ARG A 237 34.17 -54.26 -21.94
CA ARG A 237 33.00 -54.12 -21.08
C ARG A 237 33.02 -52.82 -20.25
N PRO A 238 31.95 -52.52 -19.50
CA PRO A 238 31.70 -51.25 -18.82
C PRO A 238 32.43 -51.16 -17.48
N ALA A 239 32.76 -49.94 -17.08
CA ALA A 239 33.17 -49.61 -15.72
C ALA A 239 32.02 -48.91 -14.98
N ARG A 240 31.82 -49.41 -13.77
CA ARG A 240 30.82 -49.12 -12.72
C ARG A 240 31.62 -48.31 -11.66
N TYR A 241 31.18 -47.17 -11.13
CA TYR A 241 30.37 -46.97 -9.89
C TYR A 241 30.50 -45.46 -9.43
N PRO A 242 30.02 -45.02 -8.24
CA PRO A 242 28.74 -44.32 -7.95
C PRO A 242 28.99 -42.90 -7.36
N PRO A 243 28.00 -42.12 -6.84
CA PRO A 243 27.41 -42.35 -5.50
C PRO A 243 25.94 -41.91 -5.26
N SER A 244 25.38 -42.53 -4.21
CA SER A 244 24.52 -42.02 -3.14
C SER A 244 23.15 -41.38 -3.42
N VAL A 245 22.14 -42.16 -3.02
CA VAL A 245 20.88 -41.68 -2.44
C VAL A 245 21.18 -41.02 -1.09
N THR A 246 20.67 -39.83 -0.87
CA THR A 246 20.33 -39.32 0.46
C THR A 246 19.01 -38.59 0.34
N THR A 247 17.92 -39.29 0.66
CA THR A 247 16.68 -38.64 1.10
C THR A 247 16.34 -39.21 2.46
N ILE A 248 16.66 -38.41 3.46
CA ILE A 248 16.32 -38.56 4.86
C ILE A 248 14.80 -38.49 4.99
N SER A 249 14.24 -39.45 5.72
CA SER A 249 12.93 -39.33 6.35
C SER A 249 12.97 -38.19 7.36
N THR A 250 12.06 -37.22 7.26
CA THR A 250 11.62 -36.50 8.46
C THR A 250 10.13 -36.22 8.39
N SER A 251 9.44 -36.93 9.27
CA SER A 251 8.17 -36.64 9.91
C SER A 251 8.08 -35.23 10.52
N SER A 252 6.88 -34.92 11.00
CA SER A 252 6.43 -33.81 11.87
C SER A 252 6.05 -32.53 11.13
N SER A 253 4.77 -32.12 11.11
CA SER A 253 3.87 -31.74 12.22
C SER A 253 4.28 -30.42 12.88
N SER A 254 3.40 -29.45 12.66
CA SER A 254 2.82 -28.55 13.67
C SER A 254 3.69 -27.50 14.35
N SER A 255 3.01 -26.38 14.64
CA SER A 255 3.28 -25.40 15.71
C SER A 255 4.53 -24.55 15.50
N ASN A 256 4.64 -23.33 15.97
CA ASN A 256 3.78 -22.31 16.54
C ASN A 256 4.74 -21.09 16.67
N GLU A 257 4.23 -19.98 17.20
CA GLU A 257 5.04 -18.95 17.86
C GLU A 257 5.74 -17.89 16.98
N ALA A 258 5.09 -16.73 16.94
CA ALA A 258 5.78 -15.48 17.27
C ALA A 258 6.58 -15.65 18.58
N PRO A 259 7.72 -14.94 18.75
CA PRO A 259 7.67 -13.80 19.67
C PRO A 259 8.61 -12.64 19.27
N VAL A 260 8.17 -11.38 19.40
CA VAL A 260 8.47 -10.43 20.50
C VAL A 260 9.66 -9.50 20.24
N SER A 261 9.31 -8.21 20.15
CA SER A 261 9.93 -7.01 20.71
C SER A 261 11.46 -6.89 20.83
N SER A 262 11.97 -5.72 20.41
CA SER A 262 12.70 -4.84 21.33
C SER A 262 12.58 -3.36 20.92
N ASN A 263 12.00 -2.58 21.83
CA ASN A 263 12.24 -1.15 21.99
C ASN A 263 13.74 -0.82 22.04
N THR A 264 14.15 0.32 21.49
CA THR A 264 15.13 1.19 22.16
C THR A 264 14.81 2.67 21.92
N ARG A 265 14.29 3.27 23.00
CA ARG A 265 14.47 4.67 23.37
C ARG A 265 15.96 4.91 23.58
N ASN A 266 16.55 5.96 22.99
CA ASN A 266 17.64 6.63 23.69
C ASN A 266 17.78 8.12 23.36
N HIS A 267 17.91 8.87 24.46
CA HIS A 267 18.32 10.25 24.57
C HIS A 267 19.84 10.37 24.42
N GLY A 268 20.31 11.49 23.86
CA GLY A 268 21.67 12.01 24.00
C GLY A 268 21.72 13.38 23.33
N GLN A 269 21.49 14.47 24.05
CA GLN A 269 22.54 15.31 24.65
C GLN A 269 23.65 15.75 23.67
N HIS A 270 23.49 16.96 23.13
CA HIS A 270 24.53 17.93 22.77
C HIS A 270 23.81 19.29 22.73
N GLY A 271 24.22 20.40 23.33
CA GLY A 271 25.37 20.79 24.11
C GLY A 271 25.28 22.31 24.18
N THR A 272 25.14 22.90 25.37
CA THR A 272 25.42 24.31 25.58
C THR A 272 26.93 24.50 25.63
N PRO A 273 27.46 25.58 25.04
CA PRO A 273 28.37 26.40 25.82
C PRO A 273 28.06 27.90 25.74
N HIS A 274 28.36 28.55 26.85
CA HIS A 274 28.56 29.97 27.09
C HIS A 274 28.81 30.88 25.88
N ARG A 275 28.18 32.07 25.90
CA ARG A 275 28.91 33.32 25.68
C ARG A 275 28.34 34.49 26.50
N SER A 276 29.24 35.09 27.29
CA SER A 276 29.08 36.30 28.09
C SER A 276 29.03 37.58 27.24
N ARG A 277 28.59 38.68 27.91
CA ARG A 277 28.70 40.12 27.57
C ARG A 277 27.69 40.60 26.51
N LYS A 278 26.93 41.68 26.69
CA LYS A 278 27.09 42.90 27.51
C LYS A 278 25.80 43.24 28.24
#